data_AF-A0A484LIC1-F1
#
_entry.id   AF-A0A484LIC1-F1
#
_cell.length_a   1.000
_cell.length_b   1.000
_cell.length_c   1.000
_cell.angle_alpha   90.00
_cell.angle_beta   90.00
_cell.angle_gamma   90.00
#
_symmetry.space_group_name_H-M   'P 1'
#
loop_
_entity.id
_entity.type
_entity.pdbx_description
1 polymer ?
#
loop_
_entity_poly.entity_id
_entity_poly.type
_entity_poly.pdbx_seq_one_letter_code
_entity_poly.pdbx_strand_id
1 'polypeptide(L)'
;MEETVEDYTKNGVDSLTVSLYQMDLDRTMFLLRSYLRTRLQKIEKYVLHIQRSDELWNRLSKQEQRFAQRSAEDIQQHLEQSVLSKFPPGFNSHLKQSSCSEKDDMVPEPRPNLHVICRSKRDLGAFQLDDRGEDIIRIEADDLYALPYKSIKPLVENGQIDIA
;
A
#
# COMPACT_ATOMS: atom_id res chain seq x y z
N MET A 1 -1.72 -3.08 -35.40
CA MET A 1 -2.40 -4.16 -34.66
C MET A 1 -1.33 -4.83 -33.83
N GLU A 2 -1.47 -4.85 -32.50
CA GLU A 2 -0.58 -5.65 -31.66
C GLU A 2 -1.00 -7.12 -31.80
N GLU A 3 -0.12 -7.95 -32.34
CA GLU A 3 -0.36 -9.39 -32.50
C GLU A 3 -0.23 -10.09 -31.15
N THR A 4 -1.15 -11.01 -30.86
CA THR A 4 -1.12 -11.79 -29.61
C THR A 4 -0.20 -13.00 -29.72
N VAL A 5 0.26 -13.55 -28.60
CA VAL A 5 1.11 -14.77 -28.59
C VAL A 5 0.39 -15.97 -29.23
N GLU A 6 -0.94 -15.97 -29.19
CA GLU A 6 -1.77 -16.97 -29.87
C GLU A 6 -1.73 -16.83 -31.39
N ASP A 7 -1.53 -15.61 -31.92
CA ASP A 7 -1.41 -15.35 -33.36
C ASP A 7 -0.05 -15.85 -33.88
N TYR A 8 1.04 -15.68 -33.11
CA TYR A 8 2.36 -16.23 -33.46
C TYR A 8 2.38 -17.75 -33.53
N THR A 9 1.62 -18.41 -32.65
CA THR A 9 1.45 -19.87 -32.67
C THR A 9 0.76 -20.35 -33.95
N LYS A 10 -0.22 -19.59 -34.45
CA LYS A 10 -0.95 -19.90 -35.70
C LYS A 10 -0.14 -19.57 -36.96
N ASN A 11 0.73 -18.57 -36.88
CA ASN A 11 1.54 -18.08 -38.00
C ASN A 11 2.82 -18.90 -38.25
N GLY A 12 3.02 -20.00 -37.50
CA GLY A 12 4.18 -20.89 -37.68
C GLY A 12 5.51 -20.28 -37.22
N VAL A 13 5.46 -19.34 -36.27
CA VAL A 13 6.67 -18.79 -35.63
C VAL A 13 7.37 -19.89 -34.82
N ASP A 14 8.69 -19.81 -34.76
CA ASP A 14 9.52 -20.77 -34.01
C ASP A 14 9.02 -20.96 -32.56
N SER A 15 8.90 -22.23 -32.14
CA SER A 15 8.32 -22.64 -30.86
C SER A 15 9.08 -22.06 -29.65
N LEU A 16 10.40 -21.90 -29.78
CA LEU A 16 11.21 -21.27 -28.73
C LEU A 16 10.88 -19.79 -28.58
N THR A 17 10.66 -19.10 -29.70
CA THR A 17 10.29 -17.67 -29.70
C THR A 17 8.93 -17.45 -29.04
N VAL A 18 7.92 -18.28 -29.36
CA VAL A 18 6.61 -18.25 -28.70
C VAL A 18 6.74 -18.50 -27.19
N SER A 19 7.56 -19.48 -26.81
CA SER A 19 7.81 -19.81 -25.40
C SER A 19 8.46 -18.66 -24.63
N LEU A 20 9.42 -17.95 -25.25
CA LEU A 20 10.06 -16.77 -24.66
C LEU A 20 9.05 -15.66 -24.39
N TYR A 21 8.19 -15.34 -25.37
CA TYR A 21 7.14 -14.34 -25.16
C TYR A 21 6.15 -14.74 -24.07
N GLN A 22 5.77 -16.02 -24.02
CA GLN A 22 4.88 -16.51 -22.97
C GLN A 22 5.51 -16.37 -21.57
N MET A 23 6.80 -16.71 -21.42
CA MET A 23 7.52 -16.54 -20.15
C MET A 23 7.57 -15.08 -19.69
N ASP A 24 7.79 -14.14 -20.60
CA ASP A 24 7.80 -12.71 -20.28
C ASP A 24 6.41 -12.18 -19.90
N LEU A 25 5.36 -12.64 -20.58
CA LEU A 25 3.98 -12.34 -20.20
C LEU A 25 3.66 -12.88 -18.80
N ASP A 26 4.05 -14.11 -18.50
CA ASP A 26 3.81 -14.74 -17.20
C ASP A 26 4.53 -13.99 -16.09
N ARG A 27 5.78 -13.57 -16.32
CA ARG A 27 6.55 -12.75 -15.37
C ARG A 27 5.89 -11.39 -15.12
N THR A 28 5.45 -10.71 -16.17
CA THR A 28 4.79 -9.40 -16.07
C THR A 28 3.45 -9.52 -15.34
N MET A 29 2.66 -10.52 -15.68
CA MET A 29 1.39 -10.83 -15.02
C MET A 29 1.58 -11.18 -13.54
N PHE A 30 2.62 -11.94 -13.20
CA PHE A 30 2.95 -12.26 -11.82
C PHE A 30 3.24 -10.98 -11.00
N LEU A 31 4.10 -10.10 -11.52
CA LEU A 31 4.44 -8.84 -10.86
C LEU A 31 3.21 -7.95 -10.66
N LEU A 32 2.39 -7.80 -11.70
CA LEU A 32 1.16 -7.00 -11.63
C LEU A 32 0.17 -7.56 -10.59
N ARG A 33 -0.06 -8.88 -10.61
CA ARG A 33 -0.96 -9.55 -9.66
C ARG A 33 -0.44 -9.43 -8.22
N SER A 34 0.87 -9.59 -8.02
CA SER A 34 1.51 -9.45 -6.70
C SER A 34 1.36 -8.02 -6.16
N TYR A 35 1.59 -7.02 -7.00
CA TYR A 35 1.39 -5.61 -6.67
C TYR A 35 -0.06 -5.32 -6.28
N LEU A 36 -1.03 -5.72 -7.11
CA LEU A 36 -2.46 -5.49 -6.84
C LEU A 36 -2.93 -6.22 -5.58
N ARG A 37 -2.53 -7.47 -5.37
CA ARG A 37 -2.89 -8.25 -4.18
C ARG A 37 -2.35 -7.61 -2.90
N THR A 38 -1.11 -7.14 -2.94
CA THR A 38 -0.48 -6.44 -1.81
C THR A 38 -1.21 -5.13 -1.50
N ARG A 39 -1.64 -4.39 -2.52
CA ARG A 39 -2.43 -3.16 -2.35
C ARG A 39 -3.79 -3.45 -1.73
N LEU A 40 -4.53 -4.44 -2.24
CA LEU A 40 -5.83 -4.83 -1.68
C LEU A 40 -5.72 -5.24 -0.21
N GLN A 41 -4.68 -6.00 0.16
CA GLN A 41 -4.43 -6.36 1.55
C GLN A 41 -4.19 -5.14 2.46
N LYS A 42 -3.45 -4.13 1.96
CA LYS A 42 -3.24 -2.87 2.70
C LYS A 42 -4.52 -2.05 2.81
N ILE A 43 -5.32 -2.01 1.74
CA ILE A 43 -6.61 -1.30 1.72
C ILE A 43 -7.56 -1.92 2.73
N GLU A 44 -7.74 -3.25 2.69
CA GLU A 44 -8.59 -3.99 3.63
C GLU A 44 -8.18 -3.74 5.08
N LYS A 45 -6.87 -3.79 5.38
CA LYS A 45 -6.35 -3.57 6.72
C LYS A 45 -6.58 -2.15 7.26
N TYR A 46 -6.53 -1.14 6.39
CA TYR A 46 -6.59 0.28 6.79
C TYR A 46 -7.80 1.02 6.22
N VAL A 47 -8.88 0.29 5.86
CA VAL A 47 -10.02 0.84 5.12
C VAL A 47 -10.69 2.01 5.86
N LEU A 48 -10.89 1.85 7.17
CA LEU A 48 -11.50 2.86 8.04
C LEU A 48 -10.61 4.10 8.20
N HIS A 49 -9.28 3.93 8.17
CA HIS A 49 -8.34 5.05 8.19
C HIS A 49 -8.31 5.79 6.85
N ILE A 50 -8.33 5.06 5.73
CA ILE A 50 -8.33 5.64 4.39
C ILE A 50 -9.60 6.48 4.14
N GLN A 51 -10.76 6.00 4.59
CA GLN A 51 -12.04 6.70 4.42
C GLN A 51 -12.13 8.04 5.16
N ARG A 52 -11.27 8.29 6.15
CA ARG A 52 -11.25 9.56 6.90
C ARG A 52 -10.53 10.69 6.16
N SER A 53 -9.69 10.36 5.19
CA SER A 53 -8.83 11.32 4.50
C SER A 53 -9.15 11.31 3.01
N ASP A 54 -9.72 12.40 2.52
CA ASP A 54 -10.00 12.56 1.09
C ASP A 54 -8.73 12.45 0.24
N GLU A 55 -7.58 12.91 0.77
CA GLU A 55 -6.29 12.76 0.11
C GLU A 55 -5.93 11.29 -0.11
N LEU A 56 -6.15 10.43 0.89
CA LEU A 56 -5.87 8.99 0.77
C LEU A 56 -6.89 8.30 -0.13
N TRP A 57 -8.17 8.68 -0.02
CA TRP A 57 -9.24 8.14 -0.86
C TRP A 57 -9.01 8.43 -2.35
N ASN A 58 -8.53 9.63 -2.66
CA ASN A 58 -8.26 10.06 -4.03
C ASN A 58 -7.00 9.39 -4.64
N ARG A 59 -6.13 8.75 -3.83
CA ARG A 59 -5.00 7.94 -4.32
C ARG A 59 -5.42 6.54 -4.78
N LEU A 60 -6.65 6.11 -4.50
CA LEU A 60 -7.17 4.80 -4.91
C LEU A 60 -7.72 4.85 -6.33
N SER A 61 -7.56 3.74 -7.07
CA SER A 61 -8.28 3.55 -8.33
C SER A 61 -9.78 3.38 -8.08
N LYS A 62 -10.61 3.62 -9.11
CA LYS A 62 -12.08 3.45 -9.02
C LYS A 62 -12.51 2.04 -8.59
N GLN A 63 -11.75 1.02 -8.97
CA GLN A 63 -12.02 -0.37 -8.60
C GLN A 63 -11.67 -0.63 -7.13
N GLU A 64 -10.55 -0.09 -6.67
CA GLU A 64 -10.14 -0.14 -5.27
C GLU A 64 -11.09 0.63 -4.34
N GLN A 65 -11.61 1.78 -4.77
CA GLN A 65 -12.62 2.54 -4.02
C GLN A 65 -13.89 1.71 -3.81
N ARG A 66 -14.38 1.03 -4.86
CA ARG A 66 -15.54 0.12 -4.76
C ARG A 66 -15.26 -1.04 -3.82
N PHE A 67 -14.07 -1.62 -3.87
CA PHE A 67 -13.65 -2.69 -2.96
C PHE A 67 -13.60 -2.20 -1.50
N ALA A 68 -12.96 -1.05 -1.26
CA ALA A 68 -12.85 -0.43 0.05
C ALA A 68 -14.22 -0.13 0.66
N GLN A 69 -15.13 0.45 -0.11
CA GLN A 69 -16.49 0.72 0.34
C GLN A 69 -17.22 -0.57 0.78
N ARG A 70 -17.21 -1.60 -0.06
CA ARG A 70 -17.85 -2.88 0.26
C ARG A 70 -17.23 -3.55 1.49
N SER A 71 -15.90 -3.56 1.57
CA SER A 71 -15.19 -4.15 2.71
C SER A 71 -15.53 -3.44 4.02
N ALA A 72 -15.64 -2.11 4.02
CA ALA A 72 -16.06 -1.36 5.20
C ALA A 72 -17.51 -1.68 5.61
N GLU A 73 -18.43 -1.73 4.65
CA GLU A 73 -19.84 -2.10 4.86
C GLU A 73 -19.96 -3.53 5.42
N ASP A 74 -19.23 -4.50 4.85
CA ASP A 74 -19.21 -5.89 5.27
C ASP A 74 -18.68 -6.05 6.71
N ILE A 75 -17.58 -5.37 7.04
CA ILE A 75 -17.00 -5.37 8.40
C ILE A 75 -18.02 -4.78 9.39
N GLN A 76 -18.60 -3.63 9.07
CA GLN A 76 -19.58 -2.98 9.93
C GLN A 76 -20.80 -3.88 10.17
N GLN A 77 -21.38 -4.44 9.11
CA GLN A 77 -22.54 -5.31 9.20
C GLN A 77 -22.22 -6.58 10.02
N HIS A 78 -21.07 -7.20 9.77
CA HIS A 78 -20.66 -8.40 10.48
C HIS A 78 -20.48 -8.16 11.97
N LEU A 79 -19.82 -7.07 12.36
CA LEU A 79 -19.60 -6.71 13.76
C LEU A 79 -20.92 -6.37 14.46
N GLU A 80 -21.81 -5.63 13.78
CA GLU A 80 -23.13 -5.25 14.29
C GLU A 80 -23.98 -6.49 14.63
N GLN A 81 -24.08 -7.42 13.68
CA GLN A 81 -24.88 -8.63 13.81
C GLN A 81 -24.27 -9.62 14.83
N SER A 82 -22.95 -9.73 14.87
CA SER A 82 -22.28 -10.74 15.68
C SER A 82 -22.21 -10.34 17.16
N VAL A 83 -21.80 -9.09 17.43
CA VAL A 83 -21.40 -8.68 18.78
C VAL A 83 -21.96 -7.31 19.20
N LEU A 84 -21.87 -6.25 18.37
CA LEU A 84 -22.15 -4.87 18.82
C LEU A 84 -23.60 -4.65 19.25
N SER A 85 -24.56 -5.30 18.58
CA SER A 85 -25.98 -5.26 18.97
C SER A 85 -26.27 -5.85 20.36
N LYS A 86 -25.35 -6.65 20.91
CA LYS A 86 -25.45 -7.28 22.24
C LYS A 86 -24.75 -6.46 23.33
N PHE A 87 -23.99 -5.42 22.96
CA PHE A 87 -23.28 -4.60 23.93
C PHE A 87 -24.22 -3.59 24.61
N PRO A 88 -23.91 -3.20 25.87
CA PRO A 88 -24.60 -2.10 26.53
C PRO A 88 -24.50 -0.79 25.75
N PRO A 89 -25.47 0.14 25.94
CA PRO A 89 -25.43 1.45 25.31
C PRO A 89 -24.13 2.17 25.65
N GLY A 90 -23.45 2.67 24.62
CA GLY A 90 -22.15 3.34 24.75
C GLY A 90 -20.94 2.47 24.40
N PHE A 91 -21.11 1.17 24.13
CA PHE A 91 -20.05 0.26 23.67
C PHE A 91 -20.37 -0.40 22.31
N ASN A 92 -21.42 0.06 21.64
CA ASN A 92 -21.93 -0.51 20.39
C ASN A 92 -21.27 0.08 19.13
N SER A 93 -20.14 0.79 19.25
CA SER A 93 -19.41 1.35 18.11
C SER A 93 -18.22 0.47 17.75
N HIS A 94 -17.98 0.26 16.46
CA HIS A 94 -16.74 -0.36 15.95
C HIS A 94 -15.59 0.65 15.78
N LEU A 95 -15.87 1.95 15.92
CA LEU A 95 -14.89 3.03 15.74
C LEU A 95 -14.30 3.53 17.07
N LYS A 96 -15.07 3.39 18.16
CA LYS A 96 -14.73 3.89 19.50
C LYS A 96 -14.82 2.79 20.53
N GLN A 97 -13.88 2.75 21.48
CA GLN A 97 -13.93 1.80 22.58
C GLN A 97 -15.11 2.07 23.53
N SER A 98 -15.47 3.33 23.71
CA SER A 98 -16.60 3.77 24.55
C SER A 98 -17.16 5.11 24.06
N SER A 99 -18.42 5.41 24.39
CA SER A 99 -19.07 6.70 24.16
C SER A 99 -18.36 7.88 24.82
N CYS A 100 -17.57 7.63 25.87
CA CYS A 100 -16.72 8.65 26.51
C CYS A 100 -15.46 8.99 25.69
N SER A 101 -15.14 8.24 24.63
CA SER A 101 -13.96 8.46 23.80
C SER A 101 -14.22 9.62 22.84
N GLU A 102 -13.43 10.70 22.97
CA GLU A 102 -13.56 11.88 22.10
C GLU A 102 -13.24 11.53 20.65
N LYS A 103 -12.21 10.71 20.44
CA LYS A 103 -11.73 10.29 19.13
C LYS A 103 -12.02 8.82 18.89
N ASP A 104 -12.00 8.45 17.62
CA ASP A 104 -12.11 7.08 17.19
C ASP A 104 -10.77 6.36 17.38
N ASP A 105 -10.63 5.73 18.55
CA ASP A 105 -9.42 5.06 19.04
C ASP A 105 -9.30 3.59 18.61
N MET A 106 -10.35 3.01 18.02
CA MET A 106 -10.36 1.62 17.57
C MET A 106 -10.01 1.44 16.08
N VAL A 107 -9.66 2.52 15.38
CA VAL A 107 -9.30 2.44 13.96
C VAL A 107 -7.80 2.21 13.78
N PRO A 108 -7.39 1.13 13.10
CA PRO A 108 -5.98 0.84 12.88
C PRO A 108 -5.36 1.86 11.92
N GLU A 109 -4.22 2.43 12.32
CA GLU A 109 -3.47 3.37 11.51
C GLU A 109 -2.12 2.79 11.05
N PRO A 110 -1.63 3.17 9.86
CA PRO A 110 -0.27 2.84 9.45
C PRO A 110 0.76 3.44 10.42
N ARG A 111 1.86 2.72 10.67
CA ARG A 111 2.95 3.19 11.55
C ARG A 111 4.05 3.87 10.72
N PRO A 112 4.13 5.21 10.65
CA PRO A 112 5.11 5.90 9.81
C PRO A 112 6.53 5.85 10.38
N ASN A 113 6.69 5.63 11.69
CA ASN A 113 7.99 5.58 12.36
C ASN A 113 8.67 4.20 12.25
N LEU A 114 8.12 3.27 11.44
CA LEU A 114 8.75 1.98 11.20
C LEU A 114 10.02 2.20 10.37
N HIS A 115 11.11 1.54 10.77
CA HIS A 115 12.34 1.55 10.00
C HIS A 115 12.18 0.65 8.77
N VAL A 116 12.59 1.17 7.61
CA VAL A 116 12.60 0.44 6.35
C VAL A 116 14.00 0.44 5.77
N ILE A 117 14.37 -0.65 5.11
CA ILE A 117 15.62 -0.71 4.36
C ILE A 117 15.39 0.01 3.05
N CYS A 118 16.26 0.96 2.72
CA CYS A 118 16.15 1.75 1.51
C CYS A 118 17.51 1.95 0.86
N ARG A 119 17.49 2.12 -0.46
CA ARG A 119 18.67 2.37 -1.28
C ARG A 119 18.52 3.70 -1.98
N SER A 120 19.55 4.54 -1.91
CA SER A 120 19.55 5.81 -2.64
C SER A 120 19.94 5.60 -4.10
N LYS A 121 19.26 6.27 -5.03
CA LYS A 121 19.65 6.28 -6.46
C LYS A 121 20.74 7.30 -6.79
N ARG A 122 20.93 8.29 -5.92
CA ARG A 122 21.86 9.41 -6.14
C ARG A 122 22.41 9.92 -4.82
N ASP A 123 23.52 10.63 -4.86
CA ASP A 123 24.01 11.33 -3.68
C ASP A 123 23.01 12.45 -3.30
N LEU A 124 22.46 12.36 -2.10
CA LEU A 124 21.54 13.36 -1.53
C LEU A 124 22.24 14.26 -0.51
N GLY A 125 23.53 14.05 -0.27
CA GLY A 125 24.32 14.82 0.68
C GLY A 125 23.80 14.70 2.11
N ALA A 126 23.89 15.80 2.86
CA ALA A 126 23.43 15.87 4.24
C ALA A 126 21.89 15.91 4.30
N PHE A 127 21.29 14.84 4.80
CA PHE A 127 19.86 14.68 5.01
C PHE A 127 19.52 14.66 6.50
N GLN A 128 18.53 15.46 6.87
CA GLN A 128 18.05 15.57 8.25
C GLN A 128 16.95 14.53 8.50
N LEU A 129 17.15 13.65 9.48
CA LEU A 129 16.19 12.58 9.77
C LEU A 129 14.97 13.06 10.56
N ASP A 130 15.19 14.02 11.46
CA ASP A 130 14.20 14.45 12.44
C ASP A 130 13.86 15.93 12.31
N ASP A 131 12.59 16.26 12.56
CA ASP A 131 12.07 17.64 12.58
C ASP A 131 12.82 18.54 13.59
N ARG A 132 13.58 17.94 14.53
CA ARG A 132 14.38 18.62 15.57
C ARG A 132 15.81 18.99 15.14
N GLY A 133 16.32 18.41 14.05
CA GLY A 133 17.61 18.79 13.46
C GLY A 133 18.87 18.28 14.15
N GLU A 134 18.74 17.34 15.07
CA GLU A 134 19.88 16.76 15.79
C GLU A 134 20.59 15.67 14.97
N ASP A 135 19.83 14.89 14.19
CA ASP A 135 20.37 13.78 13.40
C ASP A 135 20.48 14.12 11.91
N ILE A 136 21.70 14.43 11.47
CA ILE A 136 22.05 14.63 10.06
C ILE A 136 22.87 13.43 9.61
N ILE A 137 22.40 12.74 8.58
CA ILE A 137 23.13 11.65 7.93
C ILE A 137 23.56 12.08 6.54
N ARG A 138 24.70 11.58 6.06
CA ARG A 138 25.07 11.74 4.66
C ARG A 138 24.56 10.54 3.88
N ILE A 139 23.70 10.77 2.88
CA ILE A 139 23.14 9.73 2.02
C ILE A 139 23.92 9.71 0.71
N GLU A 140 24.77 8.71 0.55
CA GLU A 140 25.57 8.45 -0.64
C GLU A 140 24.77 7.64 -1.67
N ALA A 141 25.23 7.65 -2.93
CA ALA A 141 24.58 6.90 -4.01
C ALA A 141 24.80 5.39 -3.84
N ASP A 142 23.78 4.59 -4.15
CA ASP A 142 23.76 3.12 -4.12
C ASP A 142 23.97 2.44 -2.75
N ASP A 143 24.16 3.23 -1.69
CA ASP A 143 24.24 2.73 -0.32
C ASP A 143 22.87 2.36 0.27
N LEU A 144 22.91 1.39 1.18
CA LEU A 144 21.75 0.87 1.91
C LEU A 144 21.67 1.48 3.30
N TYR A 145 20.49 1.98 3.64
CA TYR A 145 20.20 2.60 4.93
C TYR A 145 18.97 1.95 5.57
N ALA A 146 18.92 1.95 6.90
CA ALA A 146 17.73 1.58 7.67
C ALA A 146 17.18 2.83 8.37
N LEU A 147 16.18 3.47 7.77
CA LEU A 147 15.67 4.77 8.22
C LEU A 147 14.16 4.73 8.48
N PRO A 148 13.62 5.58 9.38
CA PRO A 148 12.18 5.70 9.58
C PRO A 148 11.47 6.12 8.29
N TYR A 149 10.39 5.42 7.92
CA TYR A 149 9.64 5.73 6.69
C TYR A 149 9.12 7.17 6.68
N LYS A 150 8.73 7.72 7.84
CA LYS A 150 8.26 9.11 8.01
C LYS A 150 9.23 10.12 7.38
N SER A 151 10.52 9.97 7.66
CA SER A 151 11.58 10.90 7.24
C SER A 151 11.84 10.81 5.74
N ILE A 152 11.86 9.60 5.18
CA ILE A 152 12.19 9.38 3.77
C ILE A 152 10.97 9.37 2.84
N LYS A 153 9.74 9.45 3.35
CA LYS A 153 8.50 9.47 2.56
C LYS A 153 8.55 10.42 1.35
N PRO A 154 8.92 11.72 1.48
CA PRO A 154 8.95 12.62 0.34
C PRO A 154 10.00 12.21 -0.71
N LEU A 155 11.13 11.63 -0.28
CA LEU A 155 12.18 11.15 -1.19
C LEU A 155 11.72 9.92 -1.98
N VAL A 156 10.92 9.06 -1.34
CA VAL A 156 10.29 7.90 -1.99
C VAL A 156 9.22 8.36 -2.98
N GLU A 157 8.37 9.33 -2.62
CA GLU A 157 7.36 9.90 -3.52
C GLU A 157 7.99 10.57 -4.75
N ASN A 158 9.16 11.19 -4.60
CA ASN A 158 9.96 11.76 -5.68
C ASN A 158 10.80 10.73 -6.47
N GLY A 159 10.79 9.45 -6.07
CA GLY A 159 11.55 8.38 -6.73
C GLY A 159 13.08 8.45 -6.55
N GLN A 160 13.56 9.26 -5.59
CA GLN A 160 15.00 9.42 -5.28
C GLN A 160 15.56 8.24 -4.49
N ILE A 161 14.71 7.58 -3.71
CA ILE A 161 15.03 6.43 -2.87
C ILE A 161 14.09 5.29 -3.23
N ASP A 162 14.65 4.09 -3.37
CA ASP A 162 13.88 2.85 -3.47
C ASP A 162 13.83 2.15 -2.12
N ILE A 163 12.68 1.56 -1.81
CA ILE A 163 12.52 0.68 -0.64
C ILE A 163 12.87 -0.74 -1.09
N ALA A 164 13.73 -1.41 -0.32
CA ALA A 164 14.17 -2.78 -0.59
C ALA A 164 13.11 -3.82 -0.20
#